data_AF-A0A8S4A916-F1
#
_entry.id   AF-A0A8S4A916-F1
#
_cell.length_a   1.000
_cell.length_b   1.000
_cell.length_c   1.000
_cell.angle_alpha   90.00
_cell.angle_beta   90.00
_cell.angle_gamma   90.00
#
_symmetry.space_group_name_H-M   'P 1'
#
loop_
_entity.id
_entity.type
_entity.pdbx_description
1 polymer ?
#
loop_
_entity_poly.entity_id
_entity_poly.type
_entity_poly.pdbx_seq_one_letter_code
_entity_poly.pdbx_strand_id
1 'polypeptide(L)'
;MFKQNWSCLSSHGSRARTDGDSGIKTVRGTKIGLKNYEAANHLSPAAFAIHDHSNYDRTVGLGELSVVLNGVEFRTRHNDYKLVMSSRTSGNYHAIEDIPFPDVPPEVLRKRNVEGQIEEMREWFKAFQNQDKSKRDYTKYFKPVLCYLEGAWTLDQEIEEPFPSDRHWLDATSWADLYEKNRFTAFTGVKNRLENIAFLPSTIMSVDPVTGKVQYAQWNYRILCSPIKDDIPLAYFYQEDDLSFRVDTGQTILETASTRAARFKLFDPARKMNYQILDEIFATVPGKDNHGSNLTFTVFGEEMFNTAYTEQNALLNSAYYHRSYKSFKSGAGGITYAALGFNDENIWVAQTRQPRVAPLTTEQCTLTPNKANRFTKRCHDAELRVSYAIPLEVIYMTPLLLIMYLVTCSAGPLDRSDPADTIKSFIHVLASDGQVKKVSSSGTRVILQNIEGIGKIRLRYPIAPVHGEGSPVWKELNALKDKVLESAEGPPPSVLLE
;
A
#
# COMPACT_ATOMS: atom_id res chain seq x y z
N MET A 1 40.12 5.14 1.55
CA MET A 1 39.09 4.28 2.16
C MET A 1 37.65 4.74 1.90
N PHE A 2 37.31 6.04 1.95
CA PHE A 2 35.90 6.50 1.83
C PHE A 2 35.20 6.27 0.48
N LYS A 3 35.92 6.23 -0.66
CA LYS A 3 35.31 5.95 -1.98
C LYS A 3 34.78 4.51 -2.14
N GLN A 4 35.29 3.54 -1.37
CA GLN A 4 34.85 2.13 -1.47
C GLN A 4 33.49 1.87 -0.79
N ASN A 5 33.18 2.57 0.31
CA ASN A 5 31.89 2.38 0.99
C ASN A 5 30.72 2.99 0.19
N TRP A 6 30.97 4.04 -0.58
CA TRP A 6 29.94 4.65 -1.43
C TRP A 6 29.55 3.74 -2.60
N SER A 7 30.50 3.00 -3.19
CA SER A 7 30.18 2.02 -4.23
C SER A 7 29.40 0.81 -3.72
N CYS A 8 29.54 0.44 -2.45
CA CYS A 8 28.76 -0.66 -1.86
C CYS A 8 27.31 -0.27 -1.57
N LEU A 9 27.05 0.95 -1.09
CA LEU A 9 25.68 1.44 -0.84
C LEU A 9 24.92 1.68 -2.16
N SER A 10 25.57 2.26 -3.16
CA SER A 10 24.97 2.45 -4.48
C SER A 10 24.77 1.12 -5.21
N SER A 11 25.70 0.15 -5.07
CA SER A 11 25.52 -1.18 -5.66
C SER A 11 24.38 -1.96 -5.03
N HIS A 12 24.11 -1.84 -3.73
CA HIS A 12 22.94 -2.49 -3.10
C HIS A 12 21.63 -1.88 -3.58
N GLY A 13 21.53 -0.54 -3.68
CA GLY A 13 20.33 0.13 -4.20
C GLY A 13 20.07 -0.20 -5.67
N SER A 14 21.10 -0.27 -6.50
CA SER A 14 20.99 -0.71 -7.89
C SER A 14 20.66 -2.20 -8.00
N ARG A 15 21.24 -3.05 -7.14
CA ARG A 15 20.99 -4.48 -7.12
C ARG A 15 19.57 -4.82 -6.68
N ALA A 16 19.07 -4.20 -5.61
CA ALA A 16 17.69 -4.40 -5.18
C ALA A 16 16.67 -3.96 -6.25
N ARG A 17 17.03 -2.99 -7.10
CA ARG A 17 16.21 -2.57 -8.27
C ARG A 17 16.34 -3.50 -9.48
N THR A 18 17.38 -4.32 -9.56
CA THR A 18 17.53 -5.32 -10.63
C THR A 18 17.02 -6.70 -10.24
N ASP A 19 17.01 -7.01 -8.94
CA ASP A 19 16.69 -8.34 -8.44
C ASP A 19 15.17 -8.51 -8.22
N GLY A 20 14.41 -7.40 -8.06
CA GLY A 20 12.95 -7.39 -8.14
C GLY A 20 12.33 -5.98 -7.94
N ASP A 21 11.11 -5.78 -8.45
CA ASP A 21 10.39 -4.49 -8.34
C ASP A 21 9.95 -4.17 -6.90
N SER A 22 9.60 -2.90 -6.65
CA SER A 22 9.06 -2.49 -5.34
C SER A 22 7.80 -3.30 -4.97
N GLY A 23 7.67 -3.64 -3.69
CA GLY A 23 6.53 -4.40 -3.21
C GLY A 23 6.73 -5.03 -1.84
N ILE A 24 5.71 -5.75 -1.40
CA ILE A 24 5.73 -6.49 -0.14
C ILE A 24 6.52 -7.78 -0.34
N LYS A 25 7.54 -7.98 0.49
CA LYS A 25 8.45 -9.14 0.44
C LYS A 25 7.92 -10.30 1.26
N THR A 26 7.47 -10.02 2.48
CA THR A 26 6.88 -11.03 3.36
C THR A 26 6.07 -10.34 4.44
N VAL A 27 5.11 -11.08 4.99
CA VAL A 27 4.50 -10.75 6.29
C VAL A 27 5.10 -11.62 7.38
N ARG A 28 4.70 -11.34 8.63
CA ARG A 28 5.08 -12.18 9.74
C ARG A 28 4.54 -13.61 9.57
N GLY A 29 5.42 -14.58 9.82
CA GLY A 29 5.00 -15.98 9.89
C GLY A 29 4.23 -16.33 11.14
N THR A 30 3.00 -16.81 10.96
CA THR A 30 2.19 -17.44 12.01
C THR A 30 2.08 -18.95 11.84
N LYS A 31 2.42 -19.47 10.65
CA LYS A 31 2.40 -20.88 10.28
C LYS A 31 3.78 -21.28 9.72
N ILE A 32 4.21 -22.49 10.10
CA ILE A 32 5.33 -23.22 9.53
C ILE A 32 4.84 -24.59 9.08
N GLY A 33 5.57 -25.25 8.20
CA GLY A 33 5.24 -26.59 7.74
C GLY A 33 6.45 -27.37 7.21
N LEU A 34 6.20 -28.61 6.80
CA LEU A 34 7.21 -29.51 6.22
C LEU A 34 7.65 -29.03 4.84
N LYS A 35 6.71 -28.46 4.08
CA LYS A 35 6.98 -27.87 2.77
C LYS A 35 7.19 -26.37 2.92
N ASN A 36 8.08 -25.79 2.13
CA ASN A 36 8.42 -24.37 2.24
C ASN A 36 7.23 -23.45 1.93
N TYR A 37 6.29 -23.86 1.08
CA TYR A 37 5.09 -23.10 0.73
C TYR A 37 4.02 -23.10 1.83
N GLU A 38 4.12 -23.98 2.83
CA GLU A 38 3.24 -23.99 4.02
C GLU A 38 3.67 -22.92 5.04
N ALA A 39 4.90 -22.43 4.93
CA ALA A 39 5.36 -21.31 5.73
C ALA A 39 4.85 -19.98 5.14
N ALA A 40 4.48 -19.05 6.01
CA ALA A 40 4.00 -17.73 5.62
C ALA A 40 4.91 -16.99 4.62
N ASN A 41 4.31 -16.34 3.64
CA ASN A 41 4.96 -15.44 2.67
C ASN A 41 4.30 -14.06 2.75
N HIS A 42 3.87 -13.49 1.63
CA HIS A 42 2.97 -12.33 1.58
C HIS A 42 1.52 -12.67 1.98
N LEU A 43 1.20 -13.95 2.21
CA LEU A 43 -0.06 -14.48 2.74
C LEU A 43 0.18 -15.24 4.05
N SER A 44 -0.52 -14.85 5.14
CA SER A 44 -0.66 -15.68 6.37
C SER A 44 -1.54 -15.00 7.44
N PRO A 45 -2.71 -15.53 7.83
CA PRO A 45 -3.69 -16.27 7.02
C PRO A 45 -4.44 -15.35 6.03
N ALA A 46 -4.22 -14.04 6.11
CA ALA A 46 -4.76 -13.04 5.21
C ALA A 46 -3.67 -12.49 4.29
N ALA A 47 -4.08 -11.87 3.19
CA ALA A 47 -3.18 -11.13 2.33
C ALA A 47 -2.56 -9.97 3.09
N PHE A 48 -1.23 -9.88 3.05
CA PHE A 48 -0.48 -8.78 3.67
C PHE A 48 -0.80 -8.56 5.16
N ALA A 49 -1.20 -9.61 5.89
CA ALA A 49 -1.62 -9.52 7.29
C ALA A 49 -2.75 -8.49 7.55
N ILE A 50 -3.61 -8.29 6.56
CA ILE A 50 -4.81 -7.46 6.64
C ILE A 50 -5.87 -8.14 7.52
N HIS A 51 -6.42 -7.41 8.48
CA HIS A 51 -7.40 -7.92 9.45
C HIS A 51 -8.38 -6.82 9.90
N ASP A 52 -9.36 -7.15 10.75
CA ASP A 52 -10.50 -6.26 11.05
C ASP A 52 -10.36 -5.54 12.39
N HIS A 53 -10.47 -4.20 12.35
CA HIS A 53 -10.57 -3.32 13.52
C HIS A 53 -11.86 -2.52 13.56
N SER A 54 -12.97 -3.22 13.27
CA SER A 54 -14.27 -2.59 13.09
C SER A 54 -14.85 -1.93 14.35
N ASN A 55 -14.27 -2.12 15.54
CA ASN A 55 -14.66 -1.46 16.81
C ASN A 55 -13.84 -0.21 17.15
N TYR A 56 -12.82 0.15 16.36
CA TYR A 56 -12.06 1.38 16.54
C TYR A 56 -12.46 2.41 15.49
N ASP A 57 -12.32 3.69 15.84
CA ASP A 57 -12.66 4.80 14.94
C ASP A 57 -11.64 4.89 13.80
N ARG A 58 -12.12 4.67 12.56
CA ARG A 58 -11.35 4.78 11.31
C ARG A 58 -10.15 3.83 11.20
N THR A 59 -9.92 2.95 12.16
CA THR A 59 -8.76 2.06 12.16
C THR A 59 -8.95 0.94 11.14
N VAL A 60 -7.91 0.72 10.36
CA VAL A 60 -7.83 -0.30 9.34
C VAL A 60 -6.71 -1.25 9.71
N GLY A 61 -7.06 -2.51 9.99
CA GLY A 61 -6.11 -3.50 10.48
C GLY A 61 -5.10 -3.89 9.40
N LEU A 62 -3.82 -3.75 9.73
CA LEU A 62 -2.69 -4.13 8.88
C LEU A 62 -1.50 -4.50 9.77
N GLY A 63 -1.06 -5.75 9.69
CA GLY A 63 0.07 -6.24 10.46
C GLY A 63 1.42 -5.71 9.99
N GLU A 64 2.49 -6.29 10.53
CA GLU A 64 3.87 -6.01 10.12
C GLU A 64 4.16 -6.53 8.71
N LEU A 65 4.89 -5.72 7.94
CA LEU A 65 5.32 -6.02 6.58
C LEU A 65 6.82 -5.80 6.45
N SER A 66 7.50 -6.70 5.74
CA SER A 66 8.79 -6.38 5.12
C SER A 66 8.52 -5.91 3.70
N VAL A 67 9.07 -4.74 3.35
CA VAL A 67 8.78 -4.04 2.09
C VAL A 67 10.09 -3.63 1.43
N VAL A 68 10.14 -3.73 0.12
CA VAL A 68 11.16 -3.09 -0.72
C VAL A 68 10.50 -1.91 -1.42
N LEU A 69 11.01 -0.70 -1.21
CA LEU A 69 10.52 0.50 -1.91
C LEU A 69 11.71 1.25 -2.50
N ASN A 70 11.74 1.37 -3.82
CA ASN A 70 12.84 1.97 -4.59
C ASN A 70 14.23 1.34 -4.32
N GLY A 71 14.26 0.04 -4.04
CA GLY A 71 15.47 -0.69 -3.63
C GLY A 71 15.84 -0.54 -2.15
N VAL A 72 15.01 0.11 -1.32
CA VAL A 72 15.20 0.19 0.13
C VAL A 72 14.37 -0.89 0.81
N GLU A 73 15.03 -1.85 1.44
CA GLU A 73 14.38 -2.87 2.26
C GLU A 73 14.22 -2.38 3.71
N PHE A 74 13.00 -2.48 4.23
CA PHE A 74 12.68 -2.11 5.61
C PHE A 74 11.54 -2.98 6.14
N ARG A 75 11.40 -3.03 7.47
CA ARG A 75 10.29 -3.73 8.14
C ARG A 75 9.46 -2.71 8.92
N THR A 76 8.17 -2.71 8.69
CA THR A 76 7.23 -1.85 9.42
C THR A 76 7.00 -2.37 10.84
N ARG A 77 6.55 -1.49 11.76
CA ARG A 77 5.84 -1.94 12.96
C ARG A 77 4.48 -2.53 12.55
N HIS A 78 3.75 -3.12 13.49
CA HIS A 78 2.33 -3.40 13.26
C HIS A 78 1.62 -2.08 12.95
N ASN A 79 0.88 -1.99 11.85
CA ASN A 79 0.53 -0.71 11.25
C ASN A 79 -0.79 -0.13 11.76
N ASP A 80 -1.87 -0.91 11.80
CA ASP A 80 -3.21 -0.50 12.26
C ASP A 80 -3.51 0.98 12.02
N TYR A 81 -3.50 1.35 10.74
CA TYR A 81 -3.47 2.74 10.30
C TYR A 81 -4.88 3.35 10.29
N LYS A 82 -4.99 4.67 10.34
CA LYS A 82 -6.28 5.37 10.23
C LYS A 82 -6.65 5.68 8.78
N LEU A 83 -7.95 5.64 8.49
CA LEU A 83 -8.54 6.09 7.22
C LEU A 83 -8.52 7.63 7.12
N VAL A 84 -7.32 8.18 6.94
CA VAL A 84 -7.01 9.62 6.82
C VAL A 84 -6.29 9.91 5.51
N MET A 85 -6.36 11.16 5.06
CA MET A 85 -5.69 11.64 3.85
C MET A 85 -4.72 12.77 4.16
N SER A 86 -3.81 13.06 3.22
CA SER A 86 -3.00 14.28 3.27
C SER A 86 -3.86 15.53 3.37
N SER A 87 -3.42 16.54 4.12
CA SER A 87 -4.20 17.76 4.30
C SER A 87 -4.47 18.46 2.96
N ARG A 88 -5.72 18.93 2.80
CA ARG A 88 -6.16 19.72 1.65
C ARG A 88 -5.85 21.20 1.81
N THR A 89 -5.56 21.62 3.04
CA THR A 89 -5.46 23.03 3.43
C THR A 89 -4.07 23.43 3.95
N SER A 90 -3.28 22.47 4.45
CA SER A 90 -1.95 22.72 5.02
C SER A 90 -0.84 22.07 4.19
N GLY A 91 0.22 22.83 3.91
CA GLY A 91 1.46 22.34 3.31
C GLY A 91 2.48 21.82 4.32
N ASN A 92 2.12 21.73 5.62
CA ASN A 92 3.06 21.29 6.65
C ASN A 92 3.40 19.80 6.49
N TYR A 93 4.63 19.44 6.86
CA TYR A 93 5.08 18.06 6.87
C TYR A 93 4.14 17.18 7.70
N HIS A 94 3.70 16.06 7.13
CA HIS A 94 2.78 15.09 7.76
C HIS A 94 1.40 15.66 8.17
N ALA A 95 1.00 16.83 7.68
CA ALA A 95 -0.37 17.31 7.91
C ALA A 95 -1.39 16.38 7.24
N ILE A 96 -2.42 16.01 8.01
CA ILE A 96 -3.47 15.07 7.61
C ILE A 96 -4.86 15.63 7.91
N GLU A 97 -5.86 15.06 7.25
CA GLU A 97 -7.29 15.31 7.46
C GLU A 97 -8.06 13.98 7.46
N ASP A 98 -9.16 13.92 8.22
CA ASP A 98 -10.06 12.78 8.17
C ASP A 98 -10.74 12.66 6.80
N ILE A 99 -10.84 11.43 6.29
CA ILE A 99 -11.65 11.16 5.11
C ILE A 99 -13.13 11.20 5.51
N PRO A 100 -13.97 12.04 4.89
CA PRO A 100 -15.40 12.08 5.23
C PRO A 100 -16.05 10.71 4.98
N PHE A 101 -16.79 10.20 5.97
CA PHE A 101 -17.57 9.00 5.77
C PHE A 101 -18.75 9.28 4.82
N PRO A 102 -19.17 8.31 3.99
CA PRO A 102 -20.35 8.48 3.16
C PRO A 102 -21.61 8.59 4.00
N ASP A 103 -22.52 9.48 3.61
CA ASP A 103 -23.82 9.63 4.24
C ASP A 103 -24.70 8.37 4.08
N VAL A 104 -25.69 8.24 4.97
CA VAL A 104 -26.75 7.23 4.82
C VAL A 104 -27.73 7.67 3.73
N PRO A 105 -28.08 6.80 2.76
CA PRO A 105 -29.04 7.15 1.72
C PRO A 105 -30.36 7.66 2.31
N PRO A 106 -30.92 8.80 1.83
CA PRO A 106 -32.16 9.35 2.35
C PRO A 106 -33.34 8.38 2.31
N GLU A 107 -33.36 7.46 1.34
CA GLU A 107 -34.38 6.45 1.20
C GLU A 107 -34.37 5.43 2.34
N VAL A 108 -33.21 5.19 2.96
CA VAL A 108 -33.09 4.41 4.20
C VAL A 108 -33.67 5.22 5.35
N LEU A 109 -33.23 6.47 5.53
CA LEU A 109 -33.67 7.33 6.64
C LEU A 109 -35.17 7.64 6.63
N ARG A 110 -35.83 7.60 5.46
CA ARG A 110 -37.28 7.81 5.32
C ARG A 110 -38.14 6.62 5.78
N LYS A 111 -37.55 5.45 6.04
CA LYS A 111 -38.30 4.28 6.51
C LYS A 111 -38.78 4.50 7.94
N ARG A 112 -40.00 4.06 8.24
CA ARG A 112 -40.70 4.34 9.50
C ARG A 112 -40.14 3.59 10.71
N ASN A 113 -39.52 2.43 10.49
CA ASN A 113 -38.98 1.55 11.53
C ASN A 113 -37.61 1.01 11.11
N VAL A 114 -36.90 0.44 12.09
CA VAL A 114 -35.54 -0.08 11.89
C VAL A 114 -35.53 -1.26 10.92
N GLU A 115 -36.56 -2.10 10.93
CA GLU A 115 -36.70 -3.24 10.02
C GLU A 115 -36.76 -2.78 8.56
N GLY A 116 -37.57 -1.76 8.27
CA GLY A 116 -37.63 -1.16 6.94
C GLY A 116 -36.33 -0.46 6.54
N GLN A 117 -35.60 0.13 7.48
CA GLN A 117 -34.25 0.68 7.24
C GLN A 117 -33.26 -0.42 6.86
N ILE A 118 -33.30 -1.56 7.56
CA ILE A 118 -32.45 -2.72 7.29
C ILE A 118 -32.76 -3.30 5.91
N GLU A 119 -34.03 -3.54 5.60
CA GLU A 119 -34.46 -4.04 4.28
C GLU A 119 -34.03 -3.11 3.15
N GLU A 120 -34.16 -1.80 3.34
CA GLU A 120 -33.71 -0.83 2.36
C GLU A 120 -32.19 -0.85 2.19
N MET A 121 -31.44 -0.89 3.29
CA MET A 121 -29.98 -0.91 3.25
C MET A 121 -29.46 -2.19 2.58
N ARG A 122 -30.16 -3.32 2.75
CA ARG A 122 -29.90 -4.57 2.01
C ARG A 122 -30.00 -4.34 0.49
N GLU A 123 -31.02 -3.66 0.00
CA GLU A 123 -31.14 -3.36 -1.43
C GLU A 123 -29.98 -2.49 -1.96
N TRP A 124 -29.44 -1.57 -1.15
CA TRP A 124 -28.22 -0.81 -1.50
C TRP A 124 -26.97 -1.69 -1.58
N PHE A 125 -26.80 -2.63 -0.64
CA PHE A 125 -25.71 -3.61 -0.69
C PHE A 125 -25.83 -4.57 -1.87
N LYS A 126 -27.06 -4.97 -2.21
CA LYS A 126 -27.35 -5.81 -3.38
C LYS A 126 -27.01 -5.08 -4.68
N ALA A 127 -27.35 -3.79 -4.77
CA ALA A 127 -26.97 -2.94 -5.89
C ALA A 127 -25.46 -2.82 -6.05
N PHE A 128 -24.72 -2.62 -4.94
CA PHE A 128 -23.26 -2.62 -4.95
C PHE A 128 -22.69 -3.97 -5.39
N GLN A 129 -23.13 -5.08 -4.79
CA GLN A 129 -22.65 -6.43 -5.13
C GLN A 129 -22.87 -6.77 -6.61
N ASN A 130 -24.04 -6.44 -7.15
CA ASN A 130 -24.39 -6.69 -8.55
C ASN A 130 -23.87 -5.61 -9.51
N GLN A 131 -23.24 -4.56 -8.99
CA GLN A 131 -22.81 -3.39 -9.75
C GLN A 131 -23.95 -2.72 -10.55
N ASP A 132 -25.20 -2.84 -10.06
CA ASP A 132 -26.41 -2.32 -10.72
C ASP A 132 -26.83 -0.97 -10.12
N LYS A 133 -26.76 0.08 -10.94
CA LYS A 133 -27.05 1.48 -10.57
C LYS A 133 -28.49 1.91 -10.91
N SER A 134 -29.29 1.03 -11.52
CA SER A 134 -30.58 1.39 -12.13
C SER A 134 -31.62 1.88 -11.12
N LYS A 135 -31.73 1.20 -9.97
CA LYS A 135 -32.67 1.54 -8.89
C LYS A 135 -31.99 2.24 -7.73
N ARG A 136 -30.75 1.84 -7.43
CA ARG A 136 -29.95 2.30 -6.31
C ARG A 136 -28.57 2.64 -6.83
N ASP A 137 -28.36 3.91 -7.14
CA ASP A 137 -27.06 4.38 -7.58
C ASP A 137 -26.07 4.39 -6.41
N TYR A 138 -25.52 3.22 -6.10
CA TYR A 138 -24.66 2.98 -4.95
C TYR A 138 -23.41 3.86 -4.98
N THR A 139 -22.98 4.33 -6.16
CA THR A 139 -21.76 5.14 -6.32
C THR A 139 -21.79 6.44 -5.52
N LYS A 140 -22.98 6.91 -5.15
CA LYS A 140 -23.18 8.09 -4.30
C LYS A 140 -22.78 7.87 -2.85
N TYR A 141 -22.84 6.63 -2.37
CA TYR A 141 -22.72 6.28 -0.96
C TYR A 141 -21.69 5.18 -0.67
N PHE A 142 -21.27 4.44 -1.69
CA PHE A 142 -20.18 3.47 -1.63
C PHE A 142 -18.98 4.10 -2.32
N LYS A 143 -18.04 4.61 -1.52
CA LYS A 143 -16.93 5.44 -2.02
C LYS A 143 -15.62 4.68 -1.95
N PRO A 144 -14.95 4.43 -3.09
CA PRO A 144 -13.65 3.79 -3.08
C PRO A 144 -12.57 4.77 -2.58
N VAL A 145 -11.64 4.24 -1.80
CA VAL A 145 -10.50 4.95 -1.24
C VAL A 145 -9.24 4.11 -1.49
N LEU A 146 -8.21 4.69 -2.08
CA LEU A 146 -6.91 4.04 -2.25
C LEU A 146 -6.07 4.29 -0.99
N CYS A 147 -5.61 3.24 -0.32
CA CYS A 147 -4.60 3.35 0.72
C CYS A 147 -3.23 2.92 0.17
N TYR A 148 -2.20 3.65 0.54
CA TYR A 148 -0.85 3.56 -0.04
C TYR A 148 0.21 3.68 1.04
N LEU A 149 1.35 3.02 0.80
CA LEU A 149 2.55 3.18 1.61
C LEU A 149 3.46 4.20 0.94
N GLU A 150 3.94 5.16 1.71
CA GLU A 150 4.81 6.24 1.25
C GLU A 150 6.13 6.22 2.03
N GLY A 151 7.28 6.22 1.34
CA GLY A 151 8.60 6.24 1.97
C GLY A 151 9.51 7.35 1.45
N ALA A 152 10.38 7.86 2.32
CA ALA A 152 11.38 8.86 1.96
C ALA A 152 12.59 8.81 2.90
N TRP A 153 13.76 9.20 2.37
CA TRP A 153 14.91 9.52 3.20
C TRP A 153 14.69 10.86 3.91
N THR A 154 14.93 10.92 5.20
CA THR A 154 14.71 12.10 6.04
C THR A 154 15.97 12.49 6.80
N LEU A 155 16.10 13.77 7.13
CA LEU A 155 17.25 14.34 7.85
C LEU A 155 16.97 14.51 9.35
N ASP A 156 15.89 13.91 9.85
CA ASP A 156 15.42 14.10 11.21
C ASP A 156 16.36 13.41 12.21
N GLN A 157 16.79 14.14 13.23
CA GLN A 157 17.68 13.59 14.26
C GLN A 157 16.91 12.86 15.37
N GLU A 158 15.66 13.25 15.57
CA GLU A 158 14.74 12.62 16.50
C GLU A 158 13.85 11.62 15.77
N ILE A 159 13.34 10.65 16.52
CA ILE A 159 12.37 9.70 16.01
C ILE A 159 10.98 10.26 16.27
N GLU A 160 10.19 10.40 15.22
CA GLU A 160 8.80 10.84 15.28
C GLU A 160 7.90 9.71 14.80
N GLU A 161 6.70 9.60 15.38
CA GLU A 161 5.71 8.65 14.91
C GLU A 161 5.26 9.06 13.50
N PRO A 162 5.42 8.19 12.48
CA PRO A 162 5.22 8.62 11.10
C PRO A 162 3.75 8.77 10.67
N PHE A 163 2.82 8.13 11.38
CA PHE A 163 1.38 8.20 11.11
C PHE A 163 0.56 7.72 12.33
N PRO A 164 -0.68 8.17 12.49
CA PRO A 164 -1.51 7.81 13.64
C PRO A 164 -1.94 6.34 13.61
N SER A 165 -1.89 5.70 14.77
CA SER A 165 -2.47 4.38 15.05
C SER A 165 -2.97 4.37 16.50
N ASP A 166 -4.13 3.76 16.75
CA ASP A 166 -4.73 3.70 18.10
C ASP A 166 -4.07 2.64 19.00
N ARG A 167 -3.30 1.72 18.43
CA ARG A 167 -2.81 0.52 19.11
C ARG A 167 -1.30 0.38 19.11
N HIS A 168 -0.62 0.97 18.13
CA HIS A 168 0.79 0.76 17.88
C HIS A 168 1.52 2.08 17.70
N TRP A 169 2.74 2.13 18.22
CA TRP A 169 3.65 3.29 18.13
C TRP A 169 5.08 2.77 18.06
N LEU A 170 6.03 3.58 17.63
CA LEU A 170 7.44 3.21 17.66
C LEU A 170 7.94 3.14 19.11
N ASP A 171 8.31 1.95 19.55
CA ASP A 171 8.95 1.71 20.84
C ASP A 171 10.45 2.02 20.75
N ALA A 172 10.78 3.31 20.62
CA ALA A 172 12.14 3.81 20.71
C ALA A 172 12.17 5.30 21.07
N THR A 173 13.14 5.70 21.90
CA THR A 173 13.32 7.12 22.27
C THR A 173 14.28 7.86 21.34
N SER A 174 15.06 7.13 20.55
CA SER A 174 15.99 7.69 19.55
C SER A 174 16.26 6.66 18.47
N TRP A 175 16.85 7.10 17.36
CA TRP A 175 17.33 6.21 16.30
C TRP A 175 18.32 5.15 16.82
N ALA A 176 19.22 5.52 17.74
CA ALA A 176 20.17 4.58 18.33
C ALA A 176 19.47 3.48 19.15
N ASP A 177 18.47 3.85 19.95
CA ASP A 177 17.65 2.89 20.70
C ASP A 177 16.90 1.93 19.75
N LEU A 178 16.31 2.47 18.67
CA LEU A 178 15.65 1.66 17.65
C LEU A 178 16.63 0.66 17.00
N TYR A 179 17.85 1.08 16.67
CA TYR A 179 18.87 0.20 16.10
C TYR A 179 19.30 -0.90 17.06
N GLU A 180 19.50 -0.57 18.34
CA GLU A 180 19.89 -1.55 19.36
C GLU A 180 18.80 -2.58 19.60
N LYS A 181 17.54 -2.16 19.70
CA LYS A 181 16.39 -3.08 19.81
C LYS A 181 16.22 -3.94 18.56
N ASN A 182 16.41 -3.38 17.37
CA ASN A 182 16.40 -4.15 16.12
C ASN A 182 17.54 -5.16 16.07
N ARG A 183 18.76 -4.78 16.47
CA ARG A 183 19.90 -5.68 16.56
C ARG A 183 19.59 -6.81 17.53
N PHE A 184 19.13 -6.49 18.73
CA PHE A 184 18.79 -7.51 19.72
C PHE A 184 17.75 -8.51 19.18
N THR A 185 16.64 -8.03 18.62
CA THR A 185 15.58 -8.90 18.07
C THR A 185 16.04 -9.72 16.87
N ALA A 186 16.83 -9.13 15.96
CA ALA A 186 17.35 -9.84 14.79
C ALA A 186 18.35 -10.95 15.16
N PHE A 187 19.23 -10.72 16.14
CA PHE A 187 20.25 -11.70 16.54
C PHE A 187 19.71 -12.80 17.46
N THR A 188 18.69 -12.50 18.26
CA THR A 188 18.09 -13.48 19.18
C THR A 188 16.89 -14.21 18.58
N GLY A 189 16.30 -13.68 17.51
CA GLY A 189 15.07 -14.19 16.92
C GLY A 189 13.81 -13.95 17.76
N VAL A 190 13.91 -13.20 18.86
CA VAL A 190 12.77 -12.95 19.75
C VAL A 190 11.84 -11.87 19.18
N LYS A 191 10.56 -12.00 19.49
CA LYS A 191 9.51 -11.06 19.10
C LYS A 191 9.30 -9.99 20.17
N ASN A 192 9.13 -8.74 19.76
CA ASN A 192 8.51 -7.73 20.60
C ASN A 192 7.00 -8.00 20.69
N ARG A 193 6.50 -8.26 21.91
CA ARG A 193 5.10 -8.66 22.13
C ARG A 193 4.09 -7.61 21.65
N LEU A 194 4.43 -6.32 21.75
CA LEU A 194 3.57 -5.22 21.34
C LEU A 194 3.76 -4.83 19.87
N GLU A 195 4.73 -5.44 19.18
CA GLU A 195 4.89 -5.32 17.72
C GLU A 195 5.21 -3.88 17.27
N ASN A 196 5.88 -3.15 18.17
CA ASN A 196 6.11 -1.71 18.09
C ASN A 196 7.53 -1.34 17.59
N ILE A 197 8.28 -2.31 17.04
CA ILE A 197 9.66 -2.10 16.58
C ILE A 197 9.71 -2.24 15.05
N ALA A 198 9.98 -1.12 14.36
CA ALA A 198 10.25 -1.09 12.93
C ALA A 198 11.76 -1.21 12.64
N PHE A 199 12.15 -1.94 11.59
CA PHE A 199 13.51 -1.92 11.06
C PHE A 199 13.61 -0.86 9.98
N LEU A 200 14.25 0.27 10.30
CA LEU A 200 14.33 1.44 9.42
C LEU A 200 15.81 1.75 9.09
N PRO A 201 16.25 1.57 7.84
CA PRO A 201 17.66 1.73 7.48
C PRO A 201 18.12 3.19 7.54
N SER A 202 19.43 3.38 7.72
CA SER A 202 20.12 4.67 7.55
C SER A 202 21.05 4.61 6.36
N THR A 203 21.27 5.75 5.69
CA THR A 203 22.25 5.88 4.61
C THR A 203 23.08 7.16 4.75
N ILE A 204 24.18 7.21 4.01
CA ILE A 204 24.98 8.41 3.81
C ILE A 204 24.46 9.11 2.56
N MET A 205 23.90 10.31 2.72
CA MET A 205 23.37 11.11 1.60
C MET A 205 24.46 11.88 0.89
N SER A 206 25.35 12.51 1.66
CA SER A 206 26.44 13.32 1.12
C SER A 206 27.64 13.32 2.08
N VAL A 207 28.82 13.62 1.53
CA VAL A 207 30.04 13.85 2.30
C VAL A 207 30.63 15.15 1.79
N ASP A 208 30.82 16.11 2.69
CA ASP A 208 31.49 17.36 2.36
C ASP A 208 32.93 17.06 1.93
N PRO A 209 33.34 17.40 0.70
CA PRO A 209 34.67 17.05 0.18
C PRO A 209 35.80 17.85 0.85
N VAL A 210 35.49 18.98 1.48
CA VAL A 210 36.45 19.86 2.15
C VAL A 210 36.56 19.51 3.63
N THR A 211 35.43 19.41 4.33
CA THR A 211 35.43 19.15 5.79
C THR A 211 35.43 17.67 6.15
N GLY A 212 35.08 16.79 5.21
CA GLY A 212 34.87 15.36 5.46
C GLY A 212 33.62 15.04 6.29
N LYS A 213 32.79 16.05 6.60
CA LYS A 213 31.57 15.86 7.38
C LYS A 213 30.55 15.04 6.58
N VAL A 214 30.06 13.97 7.20
CA VAL A 214 29.07 13.06 6.62
C VAL A 214 27.66 13.56 6.97
N GLN A 215 26.77 13.61 5.97
CA GLN A 215 25.34 13.80 6.18
C GLN A 215 24.63 12.45 6.11
N TYR A 216 24.06 12.03 7.22
CA TYR A 216 23.23 10.84 7.30
C TYR A 216 21.76 11.18 7.01
N ALA A 217 21.03 10.20 6.49
CA ALA A 217 19.58 10.22 6.45
C ALA A 217 19.02 8.88 6.92
N GLN A 218 17.84 8.91 7.51
CA GLN A 218 17.10 7.73 7.93
C GLN A 218 15.88 7.55 7.04
N TRP A 219 15.58 6.29 6.73
CA TRP A 219 14.39 5.94 5.99
C TRP A 219 13.18 6.02 6.89
N ASN A 220 12.18 6.79 6.48
CA ASN A 220 10.89 6.89 7.14
C ASN A 220 9.79 6.54 6.17
N TYR A 221 8.70 5.98 6.70
CA TYR A 221 7.53 5.56 5.92
C TYR A 221 6.25 6.02 6.61
N ARG A 222 5.19 6.32 5.87
CA ARG A 222 3.83 6.53 6.40
C ARG A 222 2.81 5.78 5.56
N ILE A 223 1.66 5.48 6.15
CA ILE A 223 0.51 4.93 5.43
C ILE A 223 -0.61 5.96 5.48
N LEU A 224 -1.13 6.31 4.31
CA LEU A 224 -2.24 7.24 4.14
C LEU A 224 -3.21 6.68 3.12
N CYS A 225 -4.36 7.33 3.01
CA CYS A 225 -5.38 7.01 2.05
C CYS A 225 -5.78 8.25 1.24
N SER A 226 -6.29 8.05 0.03
CA SER A 226 -6.76 9.09 -0.86
C SER A 226 -8.13 8.71 -1.43
N PRO A 227 -9.18 9.51 -1.22
CA PRO A 227 -10.47 9.30 -1.84
C PRO A 227 -10.35 9.26 -3.36
N ILE A 228 -10.97 8.27 -3.99
CA ILE A 228 -11.01 8.16 -5.44
C ILE A 228 -12.27 8.88 -5.91
N LYS A 229 -12.10 9.78 -6.89
CA LYS A 229 -13.17 10.65 -7.37
C LYS A 229 -14.31 9.85 -8.01
N ASP A 230 -13.94 8.87 -8.83
CA ASP A 230 -14.86 8.06 -9.61
C ASP A 230 -15.03 6.67 -8.99
N ASP A 231 -16.14 6.02 -9.33
CA ASP A 231 -16.40 4.63 -8.96
C ASP A 231 -15.46 3.69 -9.71
N ILE A 232 -15.03 2.61 -9.06
CA ILE A 232 -14.22 1.57 -9.69
C ILE A 232 -15.13 0.35 -9.93
N PRO A 233 -15.28 -0.12 -11.18
CA PRO A 233 -15.98 -1.36 -11.44
C PRO A 233 -15.31 -2.55 -10.75
N LEU A 234 -16.10 -3.40 -10.08
CA LEU A 234 -15.54 -4.60 -9.43
C LEU A 234 -14.85 -5.55 -10.42
N ALA A 235 -15.22 -5.50 -11.70
CA ALA A 235 -14.58 -6.25 -12.78
C ALA A 235 -13.12 -5.85 -13.07
N TYR A 236 -12.66 -4.70 -12.56
CA TYR A 236 -11.27 -4.26 -12.69
C TYR A 236 -10.34 -4.88 -11.62
N PHE A 237 -10.90 -5.57 -10.63
CA PHE A 237 -10.12 -6.31 -9.63
C PHE A 237 -9.93 -7.75 -10.09
N TYR A 238 -8.79 -8.02 -10.70
CA TYR A 238 -8.41 -9.35 -11.15
C TYR A 238 -7.72 -10.09 -10.02
N GLN A 239 -8.29 -11.21 -9.58
CA GLN A 239 -7.68 -12.02 -8.53
C GLN A 239 -6.33 -12.58 -9.00
N GLU A 240 -5.31 -12.45 -8.17
CA GLU A 240 -4.01 -13.08 -8.37
C GLU A 240 -4.06 -14.55 -7.91
N ASP A 241 -3.44 -15.45 -8.67
CA ASP A 241 -3.34 -16.86 -8.30
C ASP A 241 -2.10 -17.10 -7.45
N ASP A 242 -2.29 -17.14 -6.14
CA ASP A 242 -1.28 -17.56 -5.18
C ASP A 242 -1.32 -19.09 -5.01
N LEU A 243 -0.62 -19.79 -5.90
CA LEU A 243 -0.63 -21.25 -5.95
C LEU A 243 -0.06 -21.87 -4.67
N SER A 244 0.97 -21.25 -4.08
CA SER A 244 1.55 -21.67 -2.80
C SER A 244 0.50 -21.82 -1.70
N PHE A 245 -0.40 -20.85 -1.59
CA PHE A 245 -1.50 -20.86 -0.64
C PHE A 245 -2.55 -21.91 -1.01
N ARG A 246 -2.97 -21.97 -2.28
CA ARG A 246 -3.99 -22.92 -2.73
C ARG A 246 -3.56 -24.38 -2.58
N VAL A 247 -2.29 -24.70 -2.82
CA VAL A 247 -1.75 -26.05 -2.62
C VAL A 247 -1.70 -26.41 -1.14
N ASP A 248 -1.25 -25.49 -0.28
CA ASP A 248 -1.25 -25.68 1.18
C ASP A 248 -2.67 -25.89 1.74
N THR A 249 -3.65 -25.10 1.30
CA THR A 249 -5.01 -25.14 1.86
C THR A 249 -5.97 -26.08 1.12
N GLY A 250 -5.59 -26.60 -0.06
CA GLY A 250 -6.46 -27.36 -0.95
C GLY A 250 -7.61 -26.55 -1.56
N GLN A 251 -7.54 -25.21 -1.54
CA GLN A 251 -8.64 -24.34 -1.99
C GLN A 251 -8.57 -24.07 -3.50
N THR A 252 -9.74 -23.94 -4.11
CA THR A 252 -9.88 -23.42 -5.48
C THR A 252 -9.69 -21.90 -5.53
N ILE A 253 -9.53 -21.35 -6.74
CA ILE A 253 -9.37 -19.90 -6.93
C ILE A 253 -10.63 -19.16 -6.50
N LEU A 254 -11.80 -19.72 -6.81
CA LEU A 254 -13.11 -19.18 -6.43
C LEU A 254 -13.34 -19.22 -4.92
N GLU A 255 -12.94 -20.31 -4.25
CA GLU A 255 -13.00 -20.38 -2.79
C GLU A 255 -12.08 -19.33 -2.17
N THR A 256 -10.83 -19.23 -2.65
CA THR A 256 -9.85 -18.24 -2.18
C THR A 256 -10.38 -16.83 -2.32
N ALA A 257 -11.10 -16.52 -3.42
CA ALA A 257 -11.71 -15.21 -3.69
C ALA A 257 -12.64 -14.72 -2.56
N SER A 258 -13.24 -15.67 -1.83
CA SER A 258 -14.14 -15.42 -0.71
C SER A 258 -13.46 -15.33 0.67
N THR A 259 -12.12 -15.47 0.71
CA THR A 259 -11.31 -15.44 1.94
C THR A 259 -10.47 -14.17 2.04
N ARG A 260 -9.94 -13.87 3.23
CA ARG A 260 -9.03 -12.74 3.42
C ARG A 260 -7.66 -12.91 2.72
N ALA A 261 -7.35 -14.10 2.24
CA ALA A 261 -6.12 -14.40 1.51
C ALA A 261 -6.14 -13.89 0.06
N ALA A 262 -7.32 -13.58 -0.51
CA ALA A 262 -7.40 -13.09 -1.89
C ALA A 262 -6.68 -11.76 -2.07
N ARG A 263 -5.80 -11.71 -3.08
CA ARG A 263 -5.17 -10.50 -3.60
C ARG A 263 -5.66 -10.20 -4.99
N PHE A 264 -5.52 -8.94 -5.40
CA PHE A 264 -6.02 -8.45 -6.67
C PHE A 264 -4.97 -7.60 -7.38
N LYS A 265 -4.99 -7.59 -8.70
CA LYS A 265 -4.45 -6.50 -9.51
C LYS A 265 -5.59 -5.60 -9.95
N LEU A 266 -5.34 -4.30 -9.92
CA LEU A 266 -6.28 -3.29 -10.40
C LEU A 266 -5.83 -2.78 -11.76
N PHE A 267 -6.57 -3.14 -12.82
CA PHE A 267 -6.31 -2.65 -14.16
C PHE A 267 -7.59 -2.59 -15.01
N ASP A 268 -7.60 -1.71 -16.00
CA ASP A 268 -8.70 -1.58 -16.95
C ASP A 268 -8.30 -2.28 -18.26
N PRO A 269 -8.94 -3.39 -18.64
CA PRO A 269 -8.57 -4.16 -19.83
C PRO A 269 -8.76 -3.38 -21.13
N ALA A 270 -9.55 -2.29 -21.12
CA ALA A 270 -9.76 -1.43 -22.28
C ALA A 270 -8.62 -0.40 -22.50
N ARG A 271 -7.72 -0.21 -21.52
CA ARG A 271 -6.65 0.81 -21.60
C ARG A 271 -5.34 0.26 -22.14
N LYS A 272 -4.55 1.16 -22.74
CA LYS A 272 -3.18 0.87 -23.22
C LYS A 272 -2.25 0.52 -22.05
N MET A 273 -1.25 -0.32 -22.29
CA MET A 273 -0.35 -0.82 -21.23
C MET A 273 0.41 0.27 -20.46
N ASN A 274 0.75 1.39 -21.11
CA ASN A 274 1.69 2.39 -20.55
C ASN A 274 1.03 3.43 -19.61
N TYR A 275 -0.31 3.44 -19.50
CA TYR A 275 -1.05 4.32 -18.59
C TYR A 275 -2.35 3.61 -18.16
N GLN A 276 -2.34 3.05 -16.95
CA GLN A 276 -3.42 2.24 -16.40
C GLN A 276 -4.29 3.04 -15.42
N ILE A 277 -5.42 2.47 -14.99
CA ILE A 277 -6.31 3.15 -14.02
C ILE A 277 -5.60 3.51 -12.72
N LEU A 278 -4.65 2.68 -12.28
CA LEU A 278 -3.86 2.96 -11.08
C LEU A 278 -2.97 4.20 -11.24
N ASP A 279 -2.47 4.46 -12.46
CA ASP A 279 -1.71 5.69 -12.76
C ASP A 279 -2.57 6.93 -12.65
N GLU A 280 -3.80 6.85 -13.17
CA GLU A 280 -4.76 7.94 -13.06
C GLU A 280 -5.11 8.23 -11.60
N ILE A 281 -5.29 7.18 -10.78
CA ILE A 281 -5.55 7.35 -9.36
C ILE A 281 -4.35 7.98 -8.66
N PHE A 282 -3.13 7.45 -8.83
CA PHE A 282 -1.93 8.00 -8.20
C PHE A 282 -1.60 9.42 -8.65
N ALA A 283 -1.92 9.80 -9.89
CA ALA A 283 -1.77 11.16 -10.37
C ALA A 283 -2.64 12.18 -9.58
N THR A 284 -3.63 11.71 -8.81
CA THR A 284 -4.42 12.53 -7.87
C THR A 284 -3.92 12.49 -6.42
N VAL A 285 -2.99 11.59 -6.09
CA VAL A 285 -2.41 11.45 -4.75
C VAL A 285 -1.23 12.41 -4.60
N PRO A 286 -1.27 13.38 -3.67
CA PRO A 286 -0.16 14.29 -3.46
C PRO A 286 0.97 13.61 -2.68
N GLY A 287 2.20 14.06 -2.92
CA GLY A 287 3.37 13.69 -2.13
C GLY A 287 3.45 14.43 -0.78
N LYS A 288 4.68 14.58 -0.28
CA LYS A 288 4.98 15.19 1.03
C LYS A 288 4.64 16.70 1.13
N ASP A 289 4.34 17.36 0.02
CA ASP A 289 3.88 18.76 0.00
C ASP A 289 2.35 18.92 0.17
N ASN A 290 1.62 17.79 0.30
CA ASN A 290 0.17 17.72 0.39
C ASN A 290 -0.54 18.38 -0.82
N HIS A 291 -1.86 18.59 -0.74
CA HIS A 291 -2.65 19.10 -1.87
C HIS A 291 -2.33 20.57 -2.21
N GLY A 292 -2.56 20.94 -3.47
CA GLY A 292 -2.46 22.32 -3.94
C GLY A 292 -1.06 22.71 -4.41
N SER A 293 -0.08 21.82 -4.27
CA SER A 293 1.27 22.04 -4.78
C SER A 293 1.35 21.76 -6.27
N ASN A 294 2.07 22.63 -6.98
CA ASN A 294 2.37 22.48 -8.40
C ASN A 294 3.89 22.58 -8.57
N LEU A 295 4.53 21.42 -8.77
CA LEU A 295 5.97 21.31 -8.96
C LEU A 295 6.23 20.75 -10.36
N THR A 296 7.32 21.19 -10.96
CA THR A 296 7.78 20.62 -12.22
C THR A 296 9.11 19.92 -11.98
N PHE A 297 9.19 18.70 -12.47
CA PHE A 297 10.41 17.91 -12.42
C PHE A 297 11.27 18.29 -13.63
N THR A 298 12.47 18.80 -13.37
CA THR A 298 13.47 19.04 -14.42
C THR A 298 14.64 18.10 -14.19
N VAL A 299 14.85 17.15 -15.10
CA VAL A 299 15.98 16.21 -15.04
C VAL A 299 17.00 16.62 -16.07
N PHE A 300 18.22 16.90 -15.61
CA PHE A 300 19.33 17.34 -16.46
C PHE A 300 19.01 18.53 -17.37
N GLY A 301 18.04 19.37 -16.98
CA GLY A 301 17.62 20.56 -17.72
C GLY A 301 16.47 20.33 -18.70
N GLU A 302 15.86 19.15 -18.71
CA GLU A 302 14.70 18.84 -19.53
C GLU A 302 13.42 18.81 -18.70
N GLU A 303 12.37 19.46 -19.21
CA GLU A 303 11.03 19.42 -18.62
C GLU A 303 10.37 18.07 -18.87
N MET A 304 9.62 17.61 -17.86
CA MET A 304 8.81 16.39 -17.93
C MET A 304 7.36 16.70 -18.28
N PHE A 305 6.81 15.89 -19.18
CA PHE A 305 5.42 15.97 -19.64
C PHE A 305 4.63 14.73 -19.19
N ASN A 306 3.33 14.93 -19.04
CA ASN A 306 2.41 13.92 -18.59
C ASN A 306 2.14 12.87 -19.69
N THR A 307 2.24 11.60 -19.33
CA THR A 307 2.07 10.45 -20.24
C THR A 307 0.60 10.17 -20.58
N ALA A 308 -0.35 10.69 -19.81
CA ALA A 308 -1.78 10.62 -20.11
C ALA A 308 -2.15 11.34 -21.42
N TYR A 309 -1.39 12.37 -21.80
CA TYR A 309 -1.64 13.18 -23.00
C TYR A 309 -0.60 12.90 -24.08
N THR A 310 -0.91 12.00 -25.00
CA THR A 310 0.05 11.57 -26.03
C THR A 310 0.37 12.68 -27.04
N GLU A 311 -0.63 13.50 -27.39
CA GLU A 311 -0.55 14.53 -28.42
C GLU A 311 -0.24 15.94 -27.88
N GLN A 312 -0.38 16.15 -26.58
CA GLN A 312 -0.20 17.46 -25.94
C GLN A 312 0.99 17.41 -24.99
N ASN A 313 1.86 18.41 -25.06
CA ASN A 313 2.96 18.58 -24.11
C ASN A 313 2.46 19.28 -22.85
N ALA A 314 1.57 18.61 -22.11
CA ALA A 314 1.11 19.06 -20.81
C ALA A 314 2.21 18.80 -19.76
N LEU A 315 2.67 19.84 -19.07
CA LEU A 315 3.68 19.70 -18.02
C LEU A 315 3.20 18.73 -16.93
N LEU A 316 4.11 17.87 -16.47
CA LEU A 316 3.86 16.94 -15.39
C LEU A 316 3.92 17.67 -14.04
N ASN A 317 2.81 17.66 -13.28
CA ASN A 317 2.85 18.11 -11.90
C ASN A 317 3.50 17.04 -11.02
N SER A 318 4.79 17.21 -10.75
CA SER A 318 5.61 16.27 -9.99
C SER A 318 5.37 16.31 -8.48
N ALA A 319 4.55 17.24 -7.98
CA ALA A 319 4.11 17.22 -6.57
C ALA A 319 3.19 16.03 -6.27
N TYR A 320 2.65 15.40 -7.31
CA TYR A 320 1.79 14.23 -7.25
C TYR A 320 2.55 12.99 -7.71
N TYR A 321 2.02 11.81 -7.37
CA TYR A 321 2.67 10.54 -7.64
C TYR A 321 2.52 10.09 -9.09
N HIS A 322 3.65 9.88 -9.75
CA HIS A 322 3.71 9.35 -11.13
C HIS A 322 4.76 8.24 -11.22
N ARG A 323 4.54 7.25 -12.08
CA ARG A 323 5.54 6.21 -12.39
C ARG A 323 6.22 6.38 -13.74
N SER A 324 5.68 7.25 -14.60
CA SER A 324 6.22 7.49 -15.94
C SER A 324 6.16 8.96 -16.32
N TYR A 325 7.05 9.37 -17.21
CA TYR A 325 7.07 10.71 -17.80
C TYR A 325 7.40 10.64 -19.29
N LYS A 326 7.11 11.74 -19.98
CA LYS A 326 7.50 11.97 -21.37
C LYS A 326 8.49 13.13 -21.44
N SER A 327 9.58 12.99 -22.20
CA SER A 327 10.53 14.06 -22.50
C SER A 327 10.16 14.77 -23.82
N PHE A 328 10.59 16.03 -23.97
CA PHE A 328 10.38 16.77 -25.23
C PHE A 328 11.21 16.18 -26.38
N LYS A 329 12.48 15.86 -26.12
CA LYS A 329 13.41 15.31 -27.10
C LYS A 329 13.47 13.80 -26.95
N SER A 330 13.59 13.10 -28.07
CA SER A 330 13.96 11.69 -28.07
C SER A 330 15.34 11.54 -27.44
N GLY A 331 15.46 10.58 -26.51
CA GLY A 331 16.77 10.16 -26.01
C GLY A 331 17.61 9.48 -27.10
N ALA A 332 18.82 9.04 -26.74
CA ALA A 332 19.75 8.39 -27.67
C ALA A 332 19.17 7.13 -28.36
N GLY A 333 18.18 6.47 -27.74
CA GLY A 333 17.46 5.33 -28.31
C GLY A 333 16.23 5.69 -29.14
N GLY A 334 15.95 6.97 -29.41
CA GLY A 334 14.77 7.42 -30.16
C GLY A 334 13.47 7.50 -29.34
N ILE A 335 13.49 7.04 -28.09
CA ILE A 335 12.32 6.95 -27.20
C ILE A 335 12.14 8.27 -26.43
N THR A 336 10.89 8.69 -26.27
CA THR A 336 10.48 9.89 -25.49
C THR A 336 9.75 9.55 -24.19
N TYR A 337 9.39 8.30 -23.97
CA TYR A 337 8.73 7.83 -22.75
C TYR A 337 9.73 7.12 -21.85
N ALA A 338 9.67 7.40 -20.55
CA ALA A 338 10.53 6.76 -19.57
C ALA A 338 9.76 6.45 -18.28
N ALA A 339 10.08 5.30 -17.68
CA ALA A 339 9.63 4.94 -16.34
C ALA A 339 10.56 5.60 -15.29
N LEU A 340 9.97 6.06 -14.19
CA LEU A 340 10.69 6.47 -13.00
C LEU A 340 11.11 5.19 -12.25
N GLY A 341 12.34 5.14 -11.74
CA GLY A 341 12.81 3.97 -10.97
C GLY A 341 13.62 2.91 -11.75
N PHE A 342 14.09 3.20 -12.97
CA PHE A 342 14.95 2.28 -13.75
C PHE A 342 14.26 0.93 -14.05
N ASN A 343 12.99 0.98 -14.45
CA ASN A 343 12.09 -0.14 -14.82
C ASN A 343 11.31 -0.81 -13.69
N ASP A 344 11.34 -0.28 -12.47
CA ASP A 344 10.42 -0.73 -11.43
C ASP A 344 8.96 -0.45 -11.83
N GLU A 345 8.16 -1.49 -12.09
CA GLU A 345 6.77 -1.35 -12.56
C GLU A 345 5.79 -0.86 -11.48
N ASN A 346 6.24 -0.93 -10.22
CA ASN A 346 5.40 -0.86 -9.03
C ASN A 346 5.65 0.39 -8.18
N ILE A 347 6.48 1.32 -8.65
CA ILE A 347 6.83 2.52 -7.91
C ILE A 347 6.24 3.78 -8.51
N TRP A 348 5.67 4.62 -7.64
CA TRP A 348 5.33 6.00 -7.96
C TRP A 348 6.22 6.97 -7.20
N VAL A 349 6.60 8.07 -7.86
CA VAL A 349 7.52 9.08 -7.32
C VAL A 349 6.83 10.44 -7.31
N ALA A 350 6.99 11.17 -6.21
CA ALA A 350 6.57 12.56 -6.08
C ALA A 350 7.72 13.41 -5.53
N GLN A 351 7.92 14.58 -6.15
CA GLN A 351 8.82 15.63 -5.71
C GLN A 351 8.22 16.38 -4.51
N THR A 352 9.10 16.93 -3.68
CA THR A 352 8.71 17.70 -2.50
C THR A 352 9.67 18.86 -2.26
N ARG A 353 9.19 19.91 -1.60
CA ARG A 353 10.00 21.03 -1.08
C ARG A 353 10.26 20.89 0.42
N GLN A 354 9.75 19.84 1.06
CA GLN A 354 9.90 19.65 2.50
C GLN A 354 11.39 19.54 2.87
N PRO A 355 11.94 20.47 3.69
CA PRO A 355 13.36 20.49 4.02
C PRO A 355 13.79 19.27 4.85
N ARG A 356 12.83 18.61 5.51
CA ARG A 356 13.03 17.37 6.27
C ARG A 356 13.36 16.16 5.38
N VAL A 357 12.92 16.15 4.11
CA VAL A 357 13.23 15.06 3.16
C VAL A 357 14.61 15.28 2.58
N ALA A 358 15.50 14.30 2.66
CA ALA A 358 16.89 14.46 2.25
C ALA A 358 17.05 14.81 0.75
N PRO A 359 17.93 15.76 0.38
CA PRO A 359 18.16 16.12 -1.01
C PRO A 359 19.05 15.09 -1.71
N LEU A 360 18.75 14.84 -2.97
CA LEU A 360 19.62 14.23 -3.95
C LEU A 360 20.30 15.37 -4.71
N THR A 361 21.62 15.48 -4.58
CA THR A 361 22.40 16.56 -5.19
C THR A 361 23.20 16.03 -6.37
N THR A 362 23.17 16.74 -7.50
CA THR A 362 24.03 16.44 -8.66
C THR A 362 24.53 17.72 -9.29
N GLU A 363 25.75 17.70 -9.83
CA GLU A 363 26.27 18.82 -10.59
C GLU A 363 25.68 18.79 -12.01
N GLN A 364 24.91 19.81 -12.37
CA GLN A 364 24.38 19.96 -13.71
C GLN A 364 25.22 20.96 -14.49
N CYS A 365 25.78 20.53 -15.62
CA CYS A 365 26.64 21.36 -16.44
C CYS A 365 26.05 21.62 -17.82
N THR A 366 25.97 22.89 -18.20
CA THR A 366 25.56 23.34 -19.53
C THR A 366 26.76 23.87 -20.31
N LEU A 367 26.80 23.61 -21.61
CA LEU A 367 27.80 24.16 -22.52
C LEU A 367 27.22 25.40 -23.19
N THR A 368 27.66 26.58 -22.78
CA THR A 368 27.25 27.86 -23.39
C THR A 368 28.32 28.37 -24.35
N PRO A 369 27.99 28.68 -25.62
CA PRO A 369 28.93 29.30 -26.54
C PRO A 369 29.30 30.71 -26.03
N ASN A 370 30.59 31.02 -25.98
CA ASN A 370 31.08 32.35 -25.66
C ASN A 370 31.15 33.22 -26.92
N LYS A 371 31.43 34.52 -26.74
CA LYS A 371 31.55 35.52 -27.83
C LYS A 371 32.61 35.17 -28.91
N ALA A 372 33.47 34.19 -28.65
CA ALA A 372 34.51 33.71 -29.56
C ALA A 372 34.18 32.32 -30.16
N ASN A 373 32.91 31.89 -30.12
CA ASN A 373 32.46 30.57 -30.57
C ASN A 373 33.14 29.38 -29.86
N ARG A 374 33.71 29.59 -28.66
CA ARG A 374 34.22 28.52 -27.80
C ARG A 374 33.16 28.15 -26.76
N PHE A 375 32.96 26.86 -26.53
CA PHE A 375 32.03 26.40 -25.50
C PHE A 375 32.64 26.59 -24.11
N THR A 376 31.90 27.27 -23.24
CA THR A 376 32.23 27.40 -21.82
C THR A 376 31.28 26.51 -21.02
N LYS A 377 31.85 25.64 -20.19
CA LYS A 377 31.10 24.76 -19.29
C LYS A 377 30.69 25.57 -18.06
N ARG A 378 29.39 25.77 -17.85
CA ARG A 378 28.82 26.35 -16.63
C ARG A 378 28.12 25.25 -15.86
N CYS A 379 28.54 25.02 -14.63
CA CYS A 379 27.96 24.03 -13.75
C CYS A 379 27.22 24.71 -12.60
N HIS A 380 26.08 24.15 -12.22
CA HIS A 380 25.31 24.53 -11.05
C HIS A 380 24.86 23.26 -10.32
N ASP A 381 24.81 23.34 -8.99
CA ASP A 381 24.29 22.24 -8.19
C ASP A 381 22.77 22.17 -8.34
N ALA A 382 22.26 21.00 -8.69
CA ALA A 382 20.85 20.69 -8.72
C ALA A 382 20.50 19.85 -7.50
N GLU A 383 19.56 20.35 -6.68
CA GLU A 383 18.99 19.59 -5.56
C GLU A 383 17.59 19.10 -5.91
N LEU A 384 17.31 17.85 -5.59
CA LEU A 384 16.00 17.24 -5.76
C LEU A 384 15.61 16.45 -4.51
N ARG A 385 14.39 16.68 -3.99
CA ARG A 385 13.83 15.91 -2.88
C ARG A 385 12.64 15.13 -3.39
N VAL A 386 12.59 13.85 -3.07
CA VAL A 386 11.56 12.92 -3.56
C VAL A 386 11.08 11.99 -2.47
N SER A 387 9.86 11.54 -2.65
CA SER A 387 9.22 10.47 -1.90
C SER A 387 8.68 9.43 -2.88
N TYR A 388 8.52 8.21 -2.39
CA TYR A 388 8.15 7.04 -3.16
C TYR A 388 6.88 6.44 -2.60
N ALA A 389 6.03 5.85 -3.44
CA ALA A 389 4.82 5.19 -2.99
C ALA A 389 4.52 3.90 -3.76
N ILE A 390 3.87 2.96 -3.07
CA ILE A 390 3.22 1.77 -3.65
C ILE A 390 1.76 1.69 -3.14
N PRO A 391 0.81 1.14 -3.91
CA PRO A 391 -0.53 0.89 -3.41
C PRO A 391 -0.50 -0.21 -2.35
N LEU A 392 -1.46 -0.18 -1.41
CA LEU A 392 -1.69 -1.27 -0.46
C LEU A 392 -3.03 -1.96 -0.74
N GLU A 393 -4.11 -1.19 -0.72
CA GLU A 393 -5.47 -1.71 -0.90
C GLU A 393 -6.44 -0.63 -1.34
N VAL A 394 -7.52 -1.05 -2.01
CA VAL A 394 -8.71 -0.21 -2.22
C VAL A 394 -9.78 -0.63 -1.23
N ILE A 395 -10.33 0.36 -0.51
CA ILE A 395 -11.38 0.18 0.48
C ILE A 395 -12.65 0.87 -0.02
N TYR A 396 -13.74 0.13 -0.15
CA TYR A 396 -15.06 0.73 -0.33
C TYR A 396 -15.61 1.14 1.02
N MET A 397 -15.65 2.45 1.26
CA MET A 397 -16.43 3.00 2.36
C MET A 397 -17.91 2.75 2.11
N THR A 398 -18.65 2.46 3.17
CA THR A 398 -20.09 2.24 3.10
C THR A 398 -20.83 3.12 4.09
N PRO A 399 -22.13 3.35 3.91
CA PRO A 399 -22.96 4.08 4.87
C PRO A 399 -22.97 3.51 6.29
N LEU A 400 -22.59 2.23 6.44
CA LEU A 400 -22.56 1.58 7.75
C LEU A 400 -21.37 2.04 8.59
N LEU A 401 -20.31 2.62 8.00
CA LEU A 401 -19.13 3.08 8.74
C LEU A 401 -19.43 4.22 9.73
N LEU A 402 -20.52 4.96 9.54
CA LEU A 402 -20.99 6.01 10.45
C LEU A 402 -21.57 5.48 11.77
N ILE A 403 -22.02 4.22 11.82
CA ILE A 403 -22.87 3.72 12.90
C ILE A 403 -22.09 2.76 13.79
N MET A 404 -21.57 3.21 14.93
CA MET A 404 -20.75 2.42 15.88
C MET A 404 -21.32 1.03 16.28
N TYR A 405 -22.61 0.78 16.05
CA TYR A 405 -23.25 -0.54 16.23
C TYR A 405 -24.24 -0.89 15.10
N LEU A 406 -23.98 -1.96 14.37
CA LEU A 406 -24.88 -2.53 13.38
C LEU A 406 -25.98 -3.36 14.06
N VAL A 407 -27.23 -2.90 13.97
CA VAL A 407 -28.41 -3.75 14.24
C VAL A 407 -28.56 -4.74 13.08
N THR A 408 -28.64 -6.03 13.41
CA THR A 408 -28.53 -7.21 12.54
C THR A 408 -29.04 -7.06 11.10
N CYS A 409 -28.20 -6.56 10.20
CA CYS A 409 -28.25 -6.90 8.78
C CYS A 409 -27.63 -8.28 8.51
N SER A 410 -26.80 -8.78 9.43
CA SER A 410 -26.02 -10.01 9.28
C SER A 410 -26.60 -11.20 10.03
N ALA A 411 -26.57 -12.36 9.38
CA ALA A 411 -26.90 -13.65 9.96
C ALA A 411 -25.64 -14.50 10.16
N GLY A 412 -25.55 -15.21 11.29
CA GLY A 412 -24.51 -16.21 11.57
C GLY A 412 -23.51 -15.85 12.68
N PRO A 413 -22.55 -16.76 12.96
CA PRO A 413 -21.49 -16.53 13.95
C PRO A 413 -20.51 -15.44 13.49
N LEU A 414 -19.85 -14.77 14.45
CA LEU A 414 -18.72 -13.89 14.14
C LEU A 414 -17.60 -14.70 13.49
N ASP A 415 -16.95 -14.12 12.49
CA ASP A 415 -15.65 -14.61 12.04
C ASP A 415 -14.64 -14.45 13.20
N ARG A 416 -13.97 -15.54 13.55
CA ARG A 416 -12.93 -15.63 14.59
C ARG A 416 -11.64 -16.25 14.04
N SER A 417 -11.52 -16.31 12.71
CA SER A 417 -10.39 -16.93 12.04
C SER A 417 -9.08 -16.16 12.26
N ASP A 418 -9.17 -14.84 12.49
CA ASP A 418 -8.02 -13.98 12.73
C ASP A 418 -7.92 -13.55 14.20
N PRO A 419 -6.88 -13.95 14.94
CA PRO A 419 -6.67 -13.54 16.32
C PRO A 419 -6.48 -12.03 16.53
N ALA A 420 -6.06 -11.31 15.49
CA ALA A 420 -5.89 -9.86 15.52
C ALA A 420 -7.22 -9.11 15.44
N ASP A 421 -8.30 -9.77 15.02
CA ASP A 421 -9.63 -9.18 15.02
C ASP A 421 -10.07 -8.81 16.44
N THR A 422 -10.52 -7.57 16.57
CA THR A 422 -10.87 -6.98 17.85
C THR A 422 -12.33 -7.20 18.24
N ILE A 423 -13.20 -7.53 17.29
CA ILE A 423 -14.57 -7.95 17.58
C ILE A 423 -14.59 -9.45 17.93
N LYS A 424 -14.75 -9.76 19.22
CA LYS A 424 -14.80 -11.14 19.72
C LYS A 424 -16.20 -11.62 20.11
N SER A 425 -17.13 -10.69 20.29
CA SER A 425 -18.52 -10.98 20.70
C SER A 425 -19.50 -9.95 20.15
N PHE A 426 -20.77 -10.36 20.03
CA PHE A 426 -21.87 -9.43 19.86
C PHE A 426 -22.23 -8.81 21.22
N ILE A 427 -22.74 -7.59 21.20
CA ILE A 427 -23.39 -6.98 22.37
C ILE A 427 -24.89 -6.92 22.12
N HIS A 428 -25.68 -6.76 23.18
CA HIS A 428 -27.12 -6.61 23.08
C HIS A 428 -27.50 -5.19 23.47
N VAL A 429 -28.34 -4.55 22.68
CA VAL A 429 -28.82 -3.17 22.89
C VAL A 429 -30.34 -3.21 22.98
N LEU A 430 -30.90 -2.53 23.97
CA LEU A 430 -32.35 -2.33 24.07
C LEU A 430 -32.77 -1.29 23.04
N ALA A 431 -33.53 -1.71 22.03
CA ALA A 431 -34.06 -0.82 21.01
C ALA A 431 -35.24 0.01 21.55
N SER A 432 -35.58 1.08 20.85
CA SER A 432 -36.68 1.99 21.22
C SER A 432 -38.06 1.33 21.22
N ASP A 433 -38.20 0.20 20.55
CA ASP A 433 -39.40 -0.66 20.56
C ASP A 433 -39.48 -1.56 21.81
N GLY A 434 -38.52 -1.46 22.73
CA GLY A 434 -38.44 -2.27 23.94
C GLY A 434 -37.87 -3.68 23.71
N GLN A 435 -37.45 -4.02 22.49
CA GLN A 435 -36.85 -5.31 22.19
C GLN A 435 -35.33 -5.27 22.32
N VAL A 436 -34.76 -6.35 22.85
CA VAL A 436 -33.32 -6.52 22.92
C VAL A 436 -32.80 -6.98 21.56
N LYS A 437 -31.99 -6.15 20.90
CA LYS A 437 -31.39 -6.43 19.59
C LYS A 437 -29.91 -6.76 19.75
N LYS A 438 -29.48 -7.82 19.07
CA LYS A 438 -28.07 -8.21 19.00
C LYS A 438 -27.36 -7.34 17.98
N VAL A 439 -26.22 -6.75 18.33
CA VAL A 439 -25.47 -5.82 17.47
C VAL A 439 -23.97 -6.16 17.46
N SER A 440 -23.30 -5.79 16.37
CA SER A 440 -21.84 -5.86 16.24
C SER A 440 -21.31 -4.57 15.65
N SER A 441 -20.03 -4.24 15.87
CA SER A 441 -19.50 -3.01 15.29
C SER A 441 -19.44 -3.09 13.75
N SER A 442 -19.77 -1.98 13.11
CA SER A 442 -19.96 -1.86 11.66
C SER A 442 -18.74 -1.31 10.91
N GLY A 443 -17.66 -0.98 11.63
CA GLY A 443 -16.47 -0.32 11.08
C GLY A 443 -15.79 -1.13 9.98
N THR A 444 -14.62 -0.70 9.55
CA THR A 444 -13.93 -1.27 8.39
C THR A 444 -13.71 -2.78 8.55
N ARG A 445 -14.15 -3.55 7.55
CA ARG A 445 -14.00 -5.01 7.46
C ARG A 445 -13.48 -5.41 6.08
N VAL A 446 -12.70 -6.48 6.01
CA VAL A 446 -12.27 -7.06 4.72
C VAL A 446 -13.46 -7.61 3.96
N ILE A 447 -14.25 -8.43 4.66
CA ILE A 447 -15.46 -9.07 4.15
C ILE A 447 -16.55 -8.87 5.19
N LEU A 448 -17.69 -8.34 4.77
CA LEU A 448 -18.87 -8.26 5.61
C LEU A 448 -19.37 -9.66 5.96
N GLN A 449 -19.97 -9.77 7.14
CA GLN A 449 -20.74 -10.95 7.52
C GLN A 449 -21.85 -11.21 6.50
N ASN A 450 -22.32 -12.45 6.46
CA ASN A 450 -23.38 -12.86 5.55
C ASN A 450 -24.62 -11.98 5.73
N ILE A 451 -24.95 -11.19 4.72
CA ILE A 451 -26.16 -10.36 4.69
C ILE A 451 -27.29 -11.22 4.13
N GLU A 452 -28.40 -11.27 4.86
CA GLU A 452 -29.56 -12.07 4.48
C GLU A 452 -30.05 -11.72 3.06
N GLY A 453 -30.21 -12.74 2.21
CA GLY A 453 -30.66 -12.59 0.82
C GLY A 453 -29.60 -12.08 -0.17
N ILE A 454 -28.37 -11.79 0.29
CA ILE A 454 -27.30 -11.20 -0.54
C ILE A 454 -26.01 -12.02 -0.48
N GLY A 455 -25.64 -12.51 0.70
CA GLY A 455 -24.39 -13.23 0.90
C GLY A 455 -23.29 -12.39 1.58
N LYS A 456 -22.04 -12.83 1.46
CA LYS A 456 -20.86 -12.08 1.89
C LYS A 456 -20.47 -11.02 0.85
N ILE A 457 -20.01 -9.87 1.32
CA ILE A 457 -19.57 -8.77 0.45
C ILE A 457 -18.17 -8.36 0.86
N ARG A 458 -17.23 -8.35 -0.08
CA ARG A 458 -15.88 -7.82 0.13
C ARG A 458 -15.91 -6.29 0.03
N LEU A 459 -15.22 -5.64 0.96
CA LEU A 459 -15.05 -4.18 0.95
C LEU A 459 -13.59 -3.76 0.79
N ARG A 460 -12.63 -4.63 1.16
CA ARG A 460 -11.20 -4.37 1.03
C ARG A 460 -10.60 -5.29 -0.03
N TYR A 461 -9.90 -4.67 -0.96
CA TYR A 461 -9.24 -5.31 -2.09
C TYR A 461 -7.73 -5.05 -1.95
N PRO A 462 -6.97 -6.01 -1.39
CA PRO A 462 -5.52 -5.91 -1.32
C PRO A 462 -4.93 -5.91 -2.72
N ILE A 463 -4.28 -4.81 -3.10
CA ILE A 463 -3.71 -4.60 -4.44
C ILE A 463 -2.21 -4.32 -4.42
N ALA A 464 -1.57 -4.46 -3.26
CA ALA A 464 -0.15 -4.24 -3.15
C ALA A 464 0.63 -5.21 -4.06
N PRO A 465 1.69 -4.73 -4.73
CA PRO A 465 2.59 -5.59 -5.47
C PRO A 465 3.40 -6.47 -4.51
N VAL A 466 3.77 -7.66 -4.99
CA VAL A 466 4.69 -8.57 -4.29
C VAL A 466 6.07 -8.39 -4.89
N HIS A 467 7.08 -8.24 -4.03
CA HIS A 467 8.46 -8.13 -4.48
C HIS A 467 8.90 -9.44 -5.16
N GLY A 468 9.44 -9.33 -6.37
CA GLY A 468 9.69 -10.46 -7.28
C GLY A 468 10.91 -11.34 -6.95
N GLU A 469 11.67 -11.02 -5.90
CA GLU A 469 12.88 -11.78 -5.54
C GLU A 469 12.67 -12.72 -4.33
N GLY A 470 13.40 -13.84 -4.34
CA GLY A 470 13.67 -14.63 -3.16
C GLY A 470 12.60 -15.68 -2.84
N SER A 471 12.22 -15.75 -1.55
CA SER A 471 11.42 -16.86 -1.01
C SER A 471 10.02 -17.02 -1.65
N PRO A 472 9.26 -15.96 -1.97
CA PRO A 472 7.93 -16.11 -2.58
C PRO A 472 7.96 -16.93 -3.87
N VAL A 473 8.87 -16.62 -4.80
CA VAL A 473 9.00 -17.33 -6.08
C VAL A 473 9.32 -18.81 -5.88
N TRP A 474 10.24 -19.12 -4.96
CA TRP A 474 10.61 -20.51 -4.65
C TRP A 474 9.46 -21.32 -4.04
N LYS A 475 8.56 -20.66 -3.29
CA LYS A 475 7.37 -21.30 -2.72
C LYS A 475 6.34 -21.62 -3.81
N GLU A 476 6.06 -20.67 -4.70
CA GLU A 476 5.17 -20.90 -5.85
C GLU A 476 5.69 -22.06 -6.72
N LEU A 477 7.00 -22.10 -6.98
CA LEU A 477 7.61 -23.16 -7.79
C LEU A 477 7.51 -24.54 -7.13
N ASN A 478 7.74 -24.65 -5.82
CA ASN A 478 7.62 -25.93 -5.12
C ASN A 478 6.16 -26.39 -5.01
N ALA A 479 5.22 -25.46 -4.83
CA ALA A 479 3.80 -25.77 -4.85
C ALA A 479 3.36 -26.29 -6.24
N LEU A 480 3.85 -25.66 -7.32
CA LEU A 480 3.64 -26.14 -8.68
C LEU A 480 4.23 -27.54 -8.88
N LYS A 481 5.47 -27.77 -8.43
CA LYS A 481 6.14 -29.06 -8.53
C LYS A 481 5.30 -30.16 -7.87
N ASP A 482 4.87 -29.96 -6.62
CA ASP A 482 4.10 -30.96 -5.90
C ASP A 482 2.73 -31.19 -6.56
N LYS A 483 2.08 -30.14 -7.08
CA LYS A 483 0.80 -30.29 -7.81
C LYS A 483 0.94 -31.10 -9.09
N VAL A 484 2.05 -30.91 -9.81
CA VAL A 484 2.36 -31.69 -11.03
C VAL A 484 2.73 -33.12 -10.67
N LEU A 485 3.51 -33.34 -9.60
CA LEU A 485 3.91 -34.69 -9.17
C LEU A 485 2.73 -35.52 -8.65
N GLU A 486 1.82 -34.94 -7.86
CA GLU A 486 0.56 -35.61 -7.47
C GLU A 486 -0.26 -36.07 -8.69
N SER A 487 -0.18 -35.33 -9.80
CA SER A 487 -0.85 -35.70 -11.06
C SER A 487 -0.08 -36.73 -11.88
N ALA A 488 1.21 -36.97 -11.58
CA ALA A 488 2.11 -37.80 -12.36
C ALA A 488 2.45 -39.13 -11.66
N GLU A 489 2.60 -39.17 -10.33
CA GLU A 489 3.04 -40.35 -9.57
C GLU A 489 2.39 -40.37 -8.16
N GLY A 490 2.11 -41.58 -7.65
CA GLY A 490 1.60 -41.79 -6.30
C GLY A 490 2.55 -41.29 -5.20
N PRO A 491 2.15 -41.34 -3.91
CA PRO A 491 2.96 -40.81 -2.82
C PRO A 491 4.39 -41.37 -2.85
N PRO A 492 5.40 -40.55 -2.50
CA PRO A 492 6.78 -41.01 -2.49
C PRO A 492 6.90 -42.29 -1.66
N PRO A 493 7.62 -43.31 -2.15
CA PRO A 493 7.74 -44.58 -1.45
C PRO A 493 8.28 -44.31 -0.05
N SER A 494 7.51 -44.68 0.98
CA SER A 494 8.02 -44.69 2.35
C SER A 494 9.20 -45.65 2.35
N VAL A 495 10.39 -45.15 2.67
CA VAL A 495 11.55 -46.02 2.88
C VAL A 495 11.32 -46.77 4.19
N LEU A 496 10.59 -47.88 4.11
CA LEU A 496 10.68 -48.92 5.12
C LEU A 496 12.01 -49.62 4.83
N LEU A 497 13.06 -49.20 5.54
CA LEU A 497 14.24 -50.03 5.69
C LEU A 497 13.81 -51.21 6.56
N GLU A 498 13.77 -52.42 5.97
CA GLU A 498 13.62 -53.68 6.72
C GLU A 498 14.77 -53.91 7.70
#